data_AF-A0A943S8L8-F1
#
_entry.id   AF-A0A943S8L8-F1
#
_cell.length_a   1.000
_cell.length_b   1.000
_cell.length_c   1.000
_cell.angle_alpha   90.00
_cell.angle_beta   90.00
_cell.angle_gamma   90.00
#
_symmetry.space_group_name_H-M   'P 1'
#
loop_
_entity.id
_entity.type
_entity.pdbx_description
1 polymer ?
#
loop_
_entity_poly.entity_id
_entity_poly.type
_entity_poly.pdbx_seq_one_letter_code
_entity_poly.pdbx_strand_id
1 'polypeptide(L)'
;MATVTKLYAMSGLKIIKTKAQIMEEFGMSARTVDSRLTEIRQEMRNGGRYAGYEYTIGGSGKYTLINYLVFVDHEMHRGLLTQKNLRKNLPPYNPAKIAQELAMYADKELALESVRE
;
A
#
# COMPACT_ATOMS: atom_id res chain seq x y z
N MET A 1 18.17 14.97 -3.51
CA MET A 1 16.90 15.21 -4.23
C MET A 1 16.64 14.02 -5.14
N ALA A 2 15.72 13.12 -4.77
CA ALA A 2 15.34 12.02 -5.65
C ALA A 2 14.47 12.60 -6.77
N THR A 3 15.00 12.60 -7.99
CA THR A 3 14.36 13.18 -9.18
C THR A 3 13.06 12.45 -9.45
N VAL A 4 12.01 13.22 -9.76
CA VAL A 4 10.63 12.78 -10.03
C VAL A 4 10.55 11.57 -10.97
N THR A 5 11.53 11.38 -11.86
CA THR A 5 11.69 10.23 -12.75
C THR A 5 11.79 8.87 -12.02
N LYS A 6 12.40 8.80 -10.83
CA LYS A 6 12.49 7.55 -10.04
C LYS A 6 11.16 7.20 -9.35
N LEU A 7 10.31 8.21 -9.12
CA LEU A 7 8.92 8.00 -8.68
C LEU A 7 8.03 7.56 -9.85
N TYR A 8 8.32 8.02 -11.07
CA TYR A 8 7.58 7.61 -12.28
C TYR A 8 7.93 6.20 -12.77
N ALA A 9 9.17 5.73 -12.60
CA ALA A 9 9.49 4.30 -12.81
C ALA A 9 8.82 3.38 -11.74
N MET A 10 8.38 3.95 -10.61
CA MET A 10 7.50 3.29 -9.64
C MET A 10 6.01 3.51 -9.93
N SER A 11 5.67 4.31 -10.96
CA SER A 11 4.30 4.58 -11.38
C SER A 11 3.98 3.81 -12.66
N GLY A 12 3.32 2.68 -12.51
CA GLY A 12 2.58 2.07 -13.59
C GLY A 12 1.21 1.64 -13.09
N LEU A 13 0.35 2.58 -12.68
CA LEU A 13 -1.09 2.39 -12.37
C LEU A 13 -1.49 1.35 -11.29
N LYS A 14 -0.56 0.52 -10.77
CA LYS A 14 -0.89 -0.68 -9.97
C LYS A 14 -0.79 -0.48 -8.45
N ILE A 15 -0.04 0.53 -7.99
CA ILE A 15 0.18 0.82 -6.57
C ILE A 15 -0.96 1.65 -5.97
N ILE A 16 -1.61 2.52 -6.74
CA ILE A 16 -2.78 3.26 -6.27
C ILE A 16 -4.02 2.57 -6.81
N LYS A 17 -4.92 2.17 -5.92
CA LYS A 17 -6.17 1.51 -6.28
C LYS A 17 -7.37 2.27 -5.76
N THR A 18 -8.46 2.19 -6.52
CA THR A 18 -9.77 2.61 -6.05
C THR A 18 -10.36 1.56 -5.12
N LYS A 19 -11.33 1.99 -4.30
CA LYS A 19 -12.12 1.06 -3.48
C LYS A 19 -12.73 -0.08 -4.30
N ALA A 20 -13.24 0.20 -5.49
CA ALA A 20 -13.85 -0.80 -6.36
C ALA A 20 -12.86 -1.88 -6.77
N GLN A 21 -11.63 -1.50 -7.15
CA GLN A 21 -10.56 -2.45 -7.48
C GLN A 21 -10.17 -3.32 -6.28
N ILE A 22 -10.11 -2.76 -5.08
CA ILE A 22 -9.86 -3.54 -3.86
C ILE A 22 -10.99 -4.54 -3.58
N MET A 23 -12.24 -4.13 -3.77
CA MET A 23 -13.39 -5.02 -3.60
C MET A 23 -13.32 -6.22 -4.56
N GLU A 24 -13.00 -5.96 -5.83
CA GLU A 24 -12.86 -6.99 -6.85
C GLU A 24 -11.69 -7.94 -6.56
N GLU A 25 -10.50 -7.41 -6.30
CA GLU A 25 -9.28 -8.22 -6.10
C GLU A 25 -9.34 -9.10 -4.86
N PHE A 26 -9.95 -8.62 -3.77
CA PHE A 26 -10.03 -9.36 -2.52
C PHE A 26 -11.38 -10.06 -2.31
N GLY A 27 -12.33 -9.93 -3.25
CA GLY A 27 -13.68 -10.47 -3.09
C GLY A 27 -14.42 -9.89 -1.88
N MET A 28 -14.14 -8.63 -1.51
CA MET A 28 -14.64 -8.00 -0.29
C MET A 28 -15.85 -7.10 -0.56
N SER A 29 -16.78 -7.06 0.40
CA SER A 29 -17.86 -6.09 0.37
C SER A 29 -17.34 -4.66 0.57
N ALA A 30 -18.07 -3.67 0.04
CA ALA A 30 -17.74 -2.26 0.22
C ALA A 30 -17.60 -1.86 1.70
N ARG A 31 -18.46 -2.42 2.57
CA ARG A 31 -18.44 -2.20 4.02
C ARG A 31 -17.18 -2.78 4.67
N THR A 32 -16.77 -3.97 4.22
CA THR A 32 -15.52 -4.59 4.70
C THR A 32 -14.33 -3.70 4.35
N VAL A 33 -14.25 -3.23 3.10
CA VAL A 33 -13.17 -2.33 2.67
C VAL A 33 -13.17 -1.03 3.49
N ASP A 34 -14.32 -0.41 3.75
CA ASP A 34 -14.38 0.80 4.61
C ASP A 34 -13.88 0.55 6.03
N SER A 35 -14.18 -0.62 6.60
CA SER A 35 -13.66 -1.04 7.91
C SER A 35 -12.14 -1.13 7.87
N ARG A 36 -11.57 -1.76 6.83
CA ARG A 36 -10.11 -1.85 6.64
C ARG A 36 -9.46 -0.49 6.49
N LEU A 37 -10.06 0.40 5.70
CA LEU A 37 -9.56 1.76 5.54
C LEU A 37 -9.60 2.55 6.85
N THR A 38 -10.59 2.31 7.71
CA THR A 38 -10.66 2.93 9.04
C THR A 38 -9.56 2.41 9.96
N GLU A 39 -9.31 1.10 9.98
CA GLU A 39 -8.20 0.48 10.72
C GLU A 39 -6.84 1.04 10.24
N ILE A 40 -6.63 1.12 8.92
CA ILE A 40 -5.41 1.72 8.33
C ILE A 40 -5.26 3.19 8.72
N ARG A 41 -6.34 3.99 8.71
CA ARG A 41 -6.29 5.40 9.15
C ARG A 41 -5.88 5.55 10.61
N GLN A 42 -6.23 4.59 11.47
CA GLN A 42 -5.77 4.58 12.86
C GLN A 42 -4.28 4.27 12.94
N GLU A 43 -3.78 3.33 12.12
CA GLU A 43 -2.36 2.98 12.04
C GLU A 43 -1.48 4.06 11.38
N MET A 44 -2.06 4.96 10.57
CA MET A 44 -1.38 6.16 10.07
C MET A 44 -1.19 7.23 11.15
N ARG A 45 -2.03 7.19 12.19
CA ARG A 45 -2.03 8.14 13.31
C ARG A 45 -1.36 7.51 14.52
N ASN A 46 -1.21 8.29 15.61
CA ASN A 46 -0.82 7.77 16.93
C ASN A 46 0.52 7.02 16.99
N GLY A 47 1.47 7.35 16.11
CA GLY A 47 2.75 6.63 16.02
C GLY A 47 2.60 5.17 15.58
N GLY A 48 1.53 4.86 14.85
CA GLY A 48 1.24 3.51 14.37
C GLY A 48 2.13 3.05 13.22
N ARG A 49 1.82 1.87 12.68
CA ARG A 49 2.68 1.20 11.69
C ARG A 49 2.93 2.02 10.42
N TYR A 50 1.96 2.86 10.04
CA TYR A 50 2.01 3.69 8.84
C TYR A 50 2.23 5.17 9.15
N ALA A 51 2.68 5.50 10.36
CA ALA A 51 3.04 6.86 10.73
C ALA A 51 4.14 7.39 9.77
N GLY A 52 3.94 8.60 9.24
CA GLY A 52 4.83 9.21 8.24
C GLY A 52 4.48 8.88 6.78
N TYR A 53 3.46 8.04 6.51
CA TYR A 53 2.95 7.78 5.16
C TYR A 53 1.64 8.52 4.92
N GLU A 54 1.68 9.86 4.93
CA GLU A 54 0.50 10.74 4.91
C GLU A 54 -0.39 10.60 3.66
N TYR A 55 0.13 10.05 2.57
CA TYR A 55 -0.58 9.83 1.30
C TYR A 55 -1.09 8.39 1.12
N THR A 56 -1.21 7.62 2.20
CA THR A 56 -1.66 6.22 2.16
C THR A 56 -3.11 6.06 1.72
N ILE A 57 -4.00 6.95 2.19
CA ILE A 57 -5.38 7.03 1.74
C ILE A 57 -5.64 8.49 1.37
N GLY A 58 -5.82 8.76 0.09
CA GLY A 58 -6.09 10.09 -0.46
C GLY A 58 -7.36 10.09 -1.31
N GLY A 59 -7.79 11.26 -1.76
CA GLY A 59 -8.97 11.36 -2.62
C GLY A 59 -9.61 12.73 -2.58
N SER A 60 -10.21 13.13 -3.69
CA SER A 60 -11.01 14.35 -3.79
C SER A 60 -12.45 13.97 -4.13
N GLY A 61 -13.40 14.45 -3.33
CA GLY A 61 -14.83 14.17 -3.51
C GLY A 61 -15.18 12.69 -3.39
N LYS A 62 -15.72 12.11 -4.47
CA LYS A 62 -16.31 10.76 -4.48
C LYS A 62 -15.29 9.62 -4.64
N TYR A 63 -14.05 9.92 -5.02
CA TYR A 63 -13.03 8.91 -5.34
C TYR A 63 -12.03 8.75 -4.20
N THR A 64 -12.02 7.56 -3.58
CA THR A 64 -11.00 7.17 -2.61
C THR A 64 -9.88 6.43 -3.32
N LEU A 65 -8.67 6.99 -3.23
CA LEU A 65 -7.41 6.43 -3.71
C LEU A 65 -6.66 5.81 -2.54
N ILE A 66 -6.25 4.56 -2.71
CA ILE A 66 -5.69 3.72 -1.66
C ILE A 66 -4.31 3.26 -2.12
N ASN A 67 -3.30 3.45 -1.27
CA ASN A 67 -2.00 2.82 -1.48
C ASN A 67 -2.13 1.31 -1.24
N TYR A 68 -2.02 0.55 -2.32
CA TYR A 68 -2.19 -0.89 -2.35
C TYR A 68 -1.19 -1.62 -1.47
N LEU A 69 0.06 -1.15 -1.40
CA LEU A 69 1.10 -1.80 -0.59
C LEU A 69 0.75 -1.72 0.90
N VAL A 70 0.19 -0.59 1.35
CA VAL A 70 -0.28 -0.46 2.72
C VAL A 70 -1.50 -1.34 2.97
N PHE A 71 -2.41 -1.43 2.00
CA PHE A 71 -3.58 -2.29 2.13
C PHE A 71 -3.19 -3.77 2.25
N VAL A 72 -2.27 -4.24 1.41
CA VAL A 72 -1.76 -5.62 1.44
C VAL A 72 -1.04 -5.90 2.75
N ASP A 73 -0.12 -5.04 3.17
CA ASP A 73 0.62 -5.20 4.42
C ASP A 73 -0.32 -5.20 5.64
N HIS A 74 -1.36 -4.37 5.60
CA HIS A 74 -2.40 -4.37 6.61
C HIS A 74 -3.12 -5.71 6.65
N GLU A 75 -3.60 -6.23 5.53
CA GLU A 75 -4.29 -7.52 5.52
C GLU A 75 -3.40 -8.68 5.98
N MET A 76 -2.12 -8.70 5.56
CA MET A 76 -1.14 -9.71 5.99
C MET A 76 -0.91 -9.70 7.50
N HIS A 77 -0.86 -8.51 8.11
CA HIS A 77 -0.51 -8.35 9.52
C HIS A 77 -1.71 -8.01 10.42
N ARG A 78 -2.93 -7.99 9.89
CA ARG A 78 -4.13 -7.47 10.58
C ARG A 78 -4.36 -8.15 11.93
N GLY A 79 -4.21 -9.47 11.97
CA GLY A 79 -4.36 -10.25 13.21
C GLY A 79 -3.35 -9.85 14.29
N LEU A 80 -2.12 -9.54 13.90
CA LEU A 80 -1.05 -9.10 14.80
C LEU A 80 -1.24 -7.64 15.22
N LEU A 81 -1.71 -6.77 14.31
CA LEU A 81 -2.02 -5.37 14.58
C LEU A 81 -3.17 -5.20 15.59
N THR A 82 -4.16 -6.10 15.55
CA THR A 82 -5.28 -6.08 16.50
C THR A 82 -4.85 -6.48 17.92
N GLN A 83 -3.73 -7.21 18.06
CA GLN A 83 -3.24 -7.71 19.35
C GLN A 83 -2.04 -6.91 19.83
N LYS A 84 -2.27 -6.03 20.83
CA LYS A 84 -1.24 -5.14 21.40
C LYS A 84 0.09 -5.84 21.74
N ASN A 85 0.02 -7.06 22.28
CA ASN A 85 1.20 -7.82 22.70
C ASN A 85 1.97 -8.45 21.54
N LEU A 86 1.30 -8.80 20.43
CA LEU A 86 1.93 -9.40 19.26
C LEU A 86 2.50 -8.35 18.31
N ARG A 87 1.98 -7.12 18.36
CA ARG A 87 2.45 -6.00 17.53
C ARG A 87 3.96 -5.75 17.62
N LYS A 88 4.57 -5.98 18.79
CA LYS A 88 6.02 -5.81 19.01
C LYS A 88 6.89 -6.74 18.16
N ASN A 89 6.33 -7.83 17.65
CA ASN A 89 7.03 -8.80 16.83
C ASN A 89 7.01 -8.42 15.33
N LEU A 90 6.27 -7.38 14.95
CA LEU A 90 6.20 -6.94 13.57
C LEU A 90 7.46 -6.18 13.17
N PRO A 91 8.09 -6.53 12.03
CA PRO A 91 9.18 -5.72 11.50
C PRO A 91 8.66 -4.33 11.09
N PRO A 92 9.51 -3.31 11.00
CA PRO A 92 9.11 -2.01 10.47
C PRO A 92 8.47 -2.13 9.08
N TYR A 93 7.48 -1.28 8.80
CA TYR A 93 6.83 -1.26 7.49
C TYR A 93 7.85 -0.90 6.40
N ASN A 94 7.98 -1.78 5.39
CA ASN A 94 8.90 -1.61 4.27
C ASN A 94 8.16 -1.82 2.94
N PRO A 95 7.71 -0.74 2.28
CA PRO A 95 6.95 -0.83 1.04
C PRO A 95 7.73 -1.51 -0.10
N ALA A 96 9.06 -1.39 -0.12
CA ALA A 96 9.88 -2.01 -1.16
C ALA A 96 9.89 -3.54 -1.02
N LYS A 97 9.90 -4.06 0.21
CA LYS A 97 9.82 -5.51 0.42
C LYS A 97 8.48 -6.07 -0.05
N ILE A 98 7.39 -5.40 0.30
CA ILE A 98 6.03 -5.81 -0.10
C ILE A 98 5.88 -5.76 -1.63
N ALA A 99 6.38 -4.72 -2.27
CA ALA A 99 6.34 -4.61 -3.73
C ALA A 99 7.19 -5.70 -4.42
N GLN A 100 8.29 -6.16 -3.81
CA GLN A 100 9.04 -7.32 -4.30
C GLN A 100 8.25 -8.63 -4.16
N GLU A 101 7.64 -8.86 -2.99
CA GLU A 101 6.82 -10.05 -2.73
C GLU A 101 5.60 -10.13 -3.66
N LEU A 102 5.03 -8.98 -4.03
CA LEU A 102 3.92 -8.89 -4.98
C LEU A 102 4.36 -8.91 -6.46
N ALA A 103 5.65 -9.09 -6.75
CA ALA A 103 6.23 -8.99 -8.09
C ALA A 103 5.80 -7.70 -8.83
N MET A 104 5.66 -6.59 -8.08
CA MET A 104 5.26 -5.28 -8.61
C MET A 104 6.44 -4.46 -9.12
N TYR A 105 7.66 -4.91 -8.88
CA TYR A 105 8.81 -4.46 -9.65
C TYR A 105 8.83 -5.28 -10.94
N ALA A 106 8.68 -4.60 -12.08
CA ALA A 106 9.13 -5.17 -13.34
C ALA A 106 10.58 -5.62 -13.14
N ASP A 107 10.91 -6.80 -13.65
CA ASP A 107 12.27 -7.30 -13.65
C ASP A 107 13.23 -6.16 -13.97
N LYS A 108 14.27 -6.02 -13.15
CA LYS A 108 15.27 -4.95 -13.29
C LYS A 108 15.82 -4.88 -14.72
N GLU A 109 15.78 -6.00 -15.44
CA GLU A 109 16.09 -6.19 -16.87
C GLU A 109 15.15 -5.39 -17.79
N LEU A 110 13.82 -5.48 -17.61
CA LEU A 110 12.83 -4.86 -18.50
C LEU A 110 12.87 -3.32 -18.45
N ALA A 111 13.18 -2.76 -17.27
CA ALA A 111 13.33 -1.32 -17.07
C ALA A 111 14.65 -0.75 -17.64
N LEU A 112 15.65 -1.61 -17.90
CA LEU A 112 16.92 -1.24 -18.53
C LEU A 112 16.82 -1.29 -20.06
N GLU A 113 15.98 -2.18 -20.61
CA GLU A 113 15.73 -2.28 -22.05
C GLU A 113 14.93 -1.09 -22.59
N SER A 114 13.95 -0.58 -21.83
CA SER A 114 13.16 0.59 -22.25
C SER A 114 13.91 1.93 -22.25
N VAL A 115 15.18 1.94 -21.83
CA VAL A 115 16.07 3.12 -21.84
C VAL A 115 17.07 3.03 -23.02
N ARG A 116 17.09 1.91 -23.73
CA ARG A 116 18.00 1.64 -24.86
C ARG A 116 17.37 1.84 -26.24
N GLU A 117 16.09 2.18 -26.32
CA GLU A 117 15.39 2.63 -27.54
C GLU A 117 15.20 4.15 -27.52
#